data_AF-A0A1F3TZZ7-F1
#
_entry.id   AF-A0A1F3TZZ7-F1
#
_cell.length_a   1.000
_cell.length_b   1.000
_cell.length_c   1.000
_cell.angle_alpha   90.00
_cell.angle_beta   90.00
_cell.angle_gamma   90.00
#
_symmetry.space_group_name_H-M   'P 1'
#
loop_
_entity.id
_entity.type
_entity.pdbx_description
1 polymer ?
#
loop_
_entity_poly.entity_id
_entity_poly.type
_entity_poly.pdbx_seq_one_letter_code
_entity_poly.pdbx_strand_id
1 'polypeptide(L)'
;MNSNYDANLVYQFLINTPESALRKMLVEKTFTEVHFNMMMKILRSSNETQFCDHFYNSTYPKAKFNGNEINLKEKFWNDCIVALNTHGLLSPAQKTAA
;
A
#
# COMPACT_ATOMS: atom_id res chain seq x y z
N MET A 1 -16.82 0.22 -3.83
CA MET A 1 -16.03 -0.80 -4.54
C MET A 1 -15.60 -1.84 -3.52
N ASN A 2 -16.27 -2.99 -3.48
CA ASN A 2 -15.92 -4.12 -2.59
C ASN A 2 -14.80 -4.94 -3.24
N SER A 3 -13.63 -4.34 -3.36
CA SER A 3 -12.43 -5.12 -3.60
C SER A 3 -11.94 -5.58 -2.23
N ASN A 4 -12.47 -6.72 -1.79
CA ASN A 4 -11.91 -7.50 -0.68
C ASN A 4 -10.49 -7.89 -1.13
N TYR A 5 -9.53 -7.01 -0.98
CA TYR A 5 -8.11 -7.35 -1.00
C TYR A 5 -7.76 -7.71 0.44
N ASP A 6 -6.97 -8.74 0.68
CA ASP A 6 -6.46 -9.03 2.03
C ASP A 6 -5.42 -7.98 2.42
N ALA A 7 -5.87 -6.78 2.75
CA ALA A 7 -5.02 -5.67 3.20
C ALA A 7 -4.19 -6.08 4.43
N ASN A 8 -4.69 -7.03 5.21
CA ASN A 8 -3.97 -7.67 6.30
C ASN A 8 -2.74 -8.45 5.80
N LEU A 9 -2.92 -9.35 4.82
CA LEU A 9 -1.80 -10.10 4.22
C LEU A 9 -0.79 -9.17 3.55
N VAL A 10 -1.27 -8.10 2.90
CA VAL A 10 -0.42 -7.05 2.35
C VAL A 10 0.39 -6.37 3.44
N TYR A 11 -0.24 -5.94 4.54
CA TYR A 11 0.44 -5.33 5.68
C TYR A 11 1.51 -6.25 6.26
N GLN A 12 1.15 -7.52 6.51
CA GLN A 12 2.06 -8.54 7.02
C GLN A 12 3.23 -8.79 6.05
N PHE A 13 2.97 -8.85 4.74
CA PHE A 13 4.05 -8.96 3.75
C PHE A 13 4.98 -7.74 3.78
N LEU A 14 4.41 -6.53 3.79
CA LEU A 14 5.18 -5.29 3.75
C LEU A 14 6.01 -5.06 5.03
N ILE A 15 5.54 -5.50 6.20
CA ILE A 15 6.29 -5.33 7.45
C ILE A 15 7.34 -6.43 7.67
N ASN A 16 7.09 -7.65 7.18
CA ASN A 16 8.02 -8.77 7.30
C ASN A 16 9.06 -8.82 6.18
N THR A 17 8.83 -8.12 5.06
CA THR A 17 9.78 -8.07 3.94
C THR A 17 10.78 -6.91 4.13
N PRO A 18 12.09 -7.13 3.94
CA PRO A 18 13.08 -6.06 4.04
C PRO A 18 12.80 -4.91 3.06
N GLU A 19 12.93 -3.67 3.52
CA GLU A 19 12.69 -2.47 2.69
C GLU A 19 13.52 -2.46 1.41
N SER A 20 14.76 -2.97 1.45
CA SER A 20 15.63 -3.05 0.27
C SER A 20 15.09 -4.00 -0.80
N ALA A 21 14.40 -5.08 -0.39
CA ALA A 21 13.74 -6.02 -1.30
C ALA A 21 12.43 -5.42 -1.81
N LEU A 22 11.61 -4.85 -0.93
CA LEU A 22 10.37 -4.16 -1.33
C LEU A 22 10.63 -3.02 -2.30
N ARG A 23 11.70 -2.25 -2.09
CA ARG A 23 12.07 -1.15 -2.98
C ARG A 23 12.45 -1.68 -4.37
N LYS A 24 13.22 -2.77 -4.46
CA LYS A 24 13.56 -3.39 -5.75
C LYS A 24 12.36 -4.01 -6.44
N MET A 25 11.39 -4.48 -5.66
CA MET A 25 10.18 -5.12 -6.16
C MET A 25 9.18 -4.09 -6.67
N LEU A 26 8.82 -3.11 -5.82
CA LEU A 26 7.74 -2.17 -6.06
C LEU A 26 8.17 -0.90 -6.80
N VAL A 27 9.44 -0.47 -6.68
CA VAL A 27 9.89 0.75 -7.38
C VAL A 27 10.09 0.44 -8.87
N GLU A 28 9.10 0.81 -9.66
CA GLU A 28 9.08 0.69 -11.11
C GLU A 28 8.72 2.04 -11.76
N LYS A 29 8.54 2.06 -13.10
CA LYS A 29 8.23 3.29 -13.84
C LYS A 29 7.00 4.05 -13.32
N THR A 30 5.98 3.33 -12.86
CA THR A 30 4.71 3.91 -12.37
C THR A 30 4.75 4.17 -10.87
N PHE A 31 5.33 3.26 -10.08
CA PHE A 31 5.44 3.39 -8.63
C PHE A 31 6.85 3.88 -8.27
N THR A 32 6.98 5.19 -8.10
CA THR A 32 8.29 5.84 -7.91
C THR A 32 8.81 5.73 -6.47
N GLU A 33 10.04 6.16 -6.24
CA GLU A 33 10.60 6.28 -4.88
C GLU A 33 9.73 7.13 -3.94
N VAL A 34 9.04 8.14 -4.45
CA VAL A 34 8.14 8.97 -3.65
C VAL A 34 6.96 8.14 -3.14
N HIS A 35 6.42 7.24 -3.97
CA HIS A 35 5.37 6.30 -3.56
C HIS A 35 5.90 5.36 -2.49
N PHE A 36 7.08 4.78 -2.71
CA PHE A 36 7.68 3.85 -1.76
C PHE A 36 7.91 4.50 -0.38
N ASN A 37 8.51 5.69 -0.35
CA ASN A 37 8.75 6.42 0.88
C ASN A 37 7.43 6.77 1.60
N MET A 38 6.40 7.16 0.85
CA MET A 38 5.07 7.44 1.40
C MET A 38 4.42 6.19 1.98
N MET A 39 4.50 5.06 1.28
CA MET A 39 3.98 3.77 1.74
C MET A 39 4.66 3.32 3.04
N MET A 40 6.00 3.37 3.09
CA MET A 40 6.75 3.04 4.30
C MET A 40 6.39 3.94 5.47
N LYS A 41 6.15 5.23 5.20
CA LYS A 41 5.70 6.18 6.22
C LYS A 41 4.32 5.84 6.77
N ILE A 42 3.39 5.43 5.89
CA ILE A 42 2.06 4.98 6.29
C ILE A 42 2.19 3.73 7.17
N LEU A 43 2.93 2.71 6.71
CA LEU A 43 3.15 1.46 7.45
C LEU A 43 3.78 1.67 8.82
N ARG A 44 4.75 2.58 8.93
CA ARG A 44 5.41 2.90 10.21
C ARG A 44 4.54 3.78 11.13
N SER A 45 3.57 4.51 10.58
CA SER A 45 2.67 5.40 11.33
C SER A 45 1.32 4.75 11.66
N SER A 46 1.09 3.52 11.20
CA SER A 46 -0.18 2.82 11.30
C SER A 46 0.04 1.37 11.74
N ASN A 47 -0.83 0.89 12.62
CA ASN A 47 -0.91 -0.53 12.93
C ASN A 47 -1.74 -1.26 11.85
N GLU A 48 -1.72 -2.60 11.83
CA GLU A 48 -2.45 -3.43 10.85
C GLU A 48 -3.90 -2.98 10.62
N THR A 49 -4.69 -2.81 11.69
CA THR A 49 -6.09 -2.37 11.61
C THR A 49 -6.22 -0.99 10.96
N GLN A 50 -5.35 -0.05 11.34
CA GLN A 50 -5.36 1.30 10.78
C GLN A 50 -4.91 1.31 9.31
N PHE A 51 -3.93 0.47 8.95
CA PHE A 51 -3.51 0.32 7.57
C PHE A 51 -4.66 -0.21 6.72
N CYS A 52 -5.37 -1.25 7.18
CA CYS A 52 -6.55 -1.76 6.49
C CYS A 52 -7.60 -0.66 6.30
N ASP A 53 -7.92 0.10 7.34
CA ASP A 53 -8.87 1.23 7.23
C ASP A 53 -8.40 2.29 6.23
N HIS A 54 -7.10 2.62 6.24
CA HIS A 54 -6.50 3.55 5.29
C HIS A 54 -6.54 3.03 3.86
N PHE A 55 -6.26 1.75 3.67
CA PHE A 55 -6.27 1.07 2.38
C PHE A 55 -7.69 1.00 1.78
N TYR A 56 -8.70 0.60 2.56
CA TYR A 56 -10.07 0.46 2.06
C TYR A 56 -10.79 1.81 1.87
N ASN A 57 -10.52 2.78 2.73
CA ASN A 57 -11.17 4.09 2.65
C ASN A 57 -10.33 5.12 1.87
N SER A 58 -9.18 4.71 1.33
CA SER A 58 -8.20 5.60 0.69
C SER A 58 -7.84 6.80 1.58
N THR A 59 -7.77 6.58 2.90
CA THR A 59 -7.42 7.62 3.89
C THR A 59 -5.94 7.56 4.23
N TYR A 60 -5.46 8.50 5.04
CA TYR A 60 -4.05 8.60 5.40
C TYR A 60 -3.89 8.75 6.91
N PRO A 61 -2.83 8.18 7.51
CA PRO A 61 -2.53 8.42 8.91
C PRO A 61 -2.19 9.89 9.17
N LYS A 62 -2.29 10.31 10.42
CA LYS A 62 -1.82 11.62 10.88
C LYS A 62 -0.28 11.68 10.93
N ALA A 63 0.35 11.53 9.78
CA ALA A 63 1.79 11.67 9.57
C ALA A 63 2.12 12.99 8.85
N LYS A 64 3.33 13.51 9.09
CA LYS A 64 3.82 14.70 8.37
C LYS A 64 4.30 14.33 6.98
N PHE A 65 3.47 14.53 5.96
CA PHE A 65 3.84 14.35 4.56
C PHE A 65 4.57 15.59 4.03
N ASN A 66 5.55 15.38 3.14
CA ASN A 66 6.25 16.45 2.42
C ASN A 66 5.45 16.90 1.18
N GLY A 67 5.87 17.96 0.51
CA GLY A 67 5.16 18.51 -0.65
C GLY A 67 4.95 17.52 -1.81
N ASN A 68 5.95 16.66 -2.07
CA ASN A 68 5.87 15.66 -3.13
C ASN A 68 4.87 14.54 -2.79
N GLU A 69 4.85 14.10 -1.52
CA GLU A 69 3.89 13.11 -1.01
C GLU A 69 2.47 13.67 -1.01
N ILE A 70 2.29 14.96 -0.68
CA ILE A 70 0.97 15.61 -0.68
C ILE A 70 0.38 15.65 -2.09
N ASN A 71 1.17 16.04 -3.10
CA ASN A 71 0.74 16.04 -4.49
C ASN A 71 0.41 14.63 -5.00
N LEU A 72 1.00 13.60 -4.39
CA LEU A 72 0.80 12.22 -4.77
C LEU A 72 -0.46 11.59 -4.17
N LYS A 73 -1.03 12.16 -3.09
CA LYS A 73 -2.18 11.59 -2.36
C LYS A 73 -3.40 11.30 -3.23
N GLU A 74 -3.61 12.04 -4.32
CA GLU A 74 -4.76 11.81 -5.19
C GLU A 74 -4.65 10.50 -5.99
N LYS A 75 -3.41 10.06 -6.29
CA LYS A 75 -3.14 8.88 -7.13
C LYS A 75 -2.48 7.73 -6.37
N PHE A 76 -1.88 8.02 -5.21
CA PHE A 76 -1.09 7.08 -4.43
C PHE A 76 -1.78 5.73 -4.21
N TRP A 77 -3.03 5.71 -3.70
CA TRP A 77 -3.73 4.46 -3.43
C TRP A 77 -4.01 3.66 -4.70
N ASN A 78 -4.37 4.33 -5.80
CA ASN A 78 -4.58 3.68 -7.09
C ASN A 78 -3.28 3.06 -7.61
N ASP A 79 -2.19 3.84 -7.60
CA ASP A 79 -0.88 3.39 -8.10
C ASP A 79 -0.29 2.29 -7.21
N CYS A 80 -0.55 2.34 -5.90
CA CYS A 80 -0.20 1.30 -4.93
C CYS A 80 -0.97 0.01 -5.19
N ILE A 81 -2.28 0.08 -5.39
CA ILE A 81 -3.10 -1.09 -5.74
C ILE A 81 -2.63 -1.69 -7.06
N VAL A 82 -2.35 -0.88 -8.08
CA VAL A 82 -1.83 -1.35 -9.36
C VAL A 82 -0.49 -2.06 -9.17
N ALA A 83 0.46 -1.46 -8.45
CA ALA A 83 1.76 -2.07 -8.20
C ALA A 83 1.62 -3.41 -7.46
N LEU A 84 0.88 -3.43 -6.34
CA LEU A 84 0.66 -4.66 -5.58
C LEU A 84 -0.06 -5.75 -6.40
N ASN A 85 -0.99 -5.38 -7.29
CA ASN A 85 -1.66 -6.31 -8.19
C ASN A 85 -0.71 -6.86 -9.28
N THR A 86 0.14 -6.01 -9.87
CA THR A 86 1.14 -6.42 -10.87
C THR A 86 2.11 -7.47 -10.33
N HIS A 87 2.47 -7.37 -9.04
CA HIS A 87 3.33 -8.36 -8.40
C HIS A 87 2.58 -9.58 -7.83
N GLY A 88 1.27 -9.67 -8.03
CA GLY A 88 0.45 -10.77 -7.48
C GLY A 88 0.34 -10.75 -5.96
N LEU A 89 0.64 -9.62 -5.30
CA LEU A 89 0.50 -9.45 -3.85
C LEU A 89 -0.96 -9.20 -3.46
N LEU A 90 -1.76 -8.68 -4.39
CA LEU A 90 -3.20 -8.61 -4.25
C LEU A 90 -3.82 -9.86 -4.84
N SER A 91 -4.12 -10.82 -3.97
CA SER A 91 -5.15 -11.81 -4.31
C SER A 91 -6.48 -11.04 -4.40
N PRO A 92 -7.28 -11.19 -5.48
CA PRO A 92 -8.71 -10.94 -5.33
C PRO A 92 -9.15 -11.85 -4.19
N ALA A 93 -9.75 -11.33 -3.10
CA ALA A 93 -10.26 -12.22 -2.06
C ALA A 93 -11.07 -13.27 -2.80
N GLN A 94 -10.62 -14.51 -2.68
CA GLN A 94 -11.36 -15.63 -3.17
C GLN A 94 -12.76 -15.40 -2.59
N LYS A 95 -13.76 -15.25 -3.47
CA LYS A 95 -15.15 -15.46 -3.06
C LYS A 95 -15.09 -16.72 -2.22
N THR A 96 -15.32 -16.62 -0.92
CA THR A 96 -15.48 -17.78 -0.08
C THR A 96 -16.63 -18.55 -0.72
N ALA A 97 -16.28 -19.57 -1.49
CA ALA A 97 -17.23 -20.53 -2.01
C ALA A 97 -17.40 -21.54 -0.88
N ALA A 98 -18.40 -21.28 -0.05
CA ALA A 98 -19.11 -22.27 0.76
C ALA A 98 -20.46 -21.67 1.18
#